data_AF-A0ABD1EHY3-F1
#
_entry.id   AF-A0ABD1EHY3-F1
#
_cell.length_a   1.000
_cell.length_b   1.000
_cell.length_c   1.000
_cell.angle_alpha   90.00
_cell.angle_beta   90.00
_cell.angle_gamma   90.00
#
_symmetry.space_group_name_H-M   'P 1'
#
loop_
_entity.id
_entity.type
_entity.pdbx_description
1 polymer ?
#
loop_
_entity_poly.entity_id
_entity_poly.type
_entity_poly.pdbx_seq_one_letter_code
_entity_poly.pdbx_strand_id
1 'polypeptide(L)'
;MAELETRQNRILEQLAQLKQQISSLKSDLNIPTTSQDTITGCFQVGLKKTSLPESLVITANPNQPPYSLELLQLLLQNEISLIVTSYLHSSVTTLPIPALQLQKTLENFVVSSNAPKLKVCLIWKMIDSSVDLMLTPSGVSGEVNLLRYLTRLTNTQLSYDSSKDALEIESLLDQCYLLVRSRTKSERANILQLFNKSLAKSTWLLGRNQASVVDVAAYSAIKQCGSSKELNANLNKWFQNCASLVNTKC
;
A
#
# COMPACT_ATOMS: atom_id res chain seq x y z
N MET A 1 -29.64 46.07 -38.72
CA MET A 1 -30.42 44.85 -38.48
C MET A 1 -29.87 43.65 -39.26
N ALA A 2 -29.60 43.77 -40.56
CA ALA A 2 -29.05 42.67 -41.37
C ALA A 2 -27.69 42.11 -40.90
N GLU A 3 -26.80 42.94 -40.36
CA GLU A 3 -25.45 42.52 -39.91
C GLU A 3 -25.46 41.66 -38.63
N LEU A 4 -26.50 41.79 -37.80
CA LEU A 4 -26.70 40.97 -36.61
C LEU A 4 -27.22 39.57 -36.97
N GLU A 5 -28.11 39.52 -37.95
CA GLU A 5 -28.72 38.27 -38.44
C GLU A 5 -27.70 37.38 -39.15
N THR A 6 -26.81 37.97 -39.96
CA THR A 6 -25.70 37.23 -40.59
C THR A 6 -24.73 36.66 -39.56
N ARG A 7 -24.45 37.40 -38.49
CA ARG A 7 -23.60 36.93 -37.39
C ARG A 7 -24.26 35.79 -36.61
N GLN A 8 -25.57 35.86 -36.35
CA GLN A 8 -26.31 34.78 -35.70
C GLN A 8 -26.32 33.51 -36.55
N ASN A 9 -26.56 33.62 -37.86
CA ASN A 9 -26.54 32.46 -38.76
C ASN A 9 -25.17 31.78 -38.81
N ARG A 10 -24.08 32.56 -38.84
CA ARG A 10 -22.71 32.01 -38.79
C ARG A 10 -22.44 31.24 -37.49
N ILE A 11 -22.94 31.73 -36.36
CA ILE A 11 -22.78 31.05 -35.06
C ILE A 11 -23.56 29.73 -35.05
N LEU A 12 -24.77 29.70 -35.61
CA LEU A 12 -25.57 28.48 -35.71
C LEU A 12 -24.91 27.42 -36.59
N GLU A 13 -24.32 27.83 -37.72
CA GLU A 13 -23.53 26.93 -38.58
C GLU A 13 -22.31 26.36 -37.84
N GLN A 14 -21.58 27.20 -37.10
CA GLN A 14 -20.44 26.75 -36.31
C GLN A 14 -20.84 25.75 -35.22
N LEU A 15 -21.97 25.99 -34.54
CA LEU A 15 -22.49 25.07 -33.53
C LEU A 15 -22.93 23.73 -34.14
N ALA A 16 -23.53 23.75 -35.33
CA ALA A 16 -23.91 22.53 -36.06
C ALA A 16 -22.67 21.71 -36.45
N GLN A 17 -21.63 22.36 -36.97
CA GLN A 17 -20.36 21.71 -37.30
C GLN A 17 -19.68 21.12 -36.06
N LEU A 18 -19.61 21.86 -34.95
CA LEU A 18 -19.01 21.37 -33.70
C LEU A 18 -19.75 20.14 -33.17
N LYS A 19 -21.09 20.17 -33.22
CA LYS A 19 -21.92 19.04 -32.80
C LYS A 19 -21.65 17.79 -33.65
N GLN A 20 -21.47 17.96 -34.96
CA GLN A 20 -21.15 16.86 -35.86
C GLN A 20 -19.75 16.29 -35.57
N GLN A 21 -18.75 17.14 -35.33
CA GLN A 21 -17.40 16.71 -34.96
C GLN A 21 -17.39 15.92 -33.64
N ILE A 22 -18.12 16.39 -32.62
CA ILE A 22 -18.27 15.68 -31.34
C ILE A 22 -18.95 14.32 -31.55
N SER A 23 -19.97 14.25 -32.40
CA SER A 23 -20.66 12.99 -32.72
C SER A 23 -19.73 11.99 -33.41
N SER A 24 -18.89 12.45 -34.36
CA SER A 24 -17.90 11.60 -35.04
C SER A 24 -16.84 11.08 -34.07
N LEU A 25 -16.28 11.96 -33.23
CA LEU A 25 -15.31 11.57 -32.20
C LEU A 25 -15.93 10.56 -31.22
N LYS A 26 -17.19 10.75 -30.87
CA LYS A 26 -17.91 9.82 -29.98
C LYS A 26 -18.07 8.44 -30.60
N SER A 27 -18.36 8.35 -31.90
CA SER A 27 -18.41 7.06 -32.60
C SER A 27 -17.04 6.42 -32.74
N ASP A 28 -16.00 7.21 -33.04
CA ASP A 28 -14.63 6.71 -33.18
C ASP A 28 -14.07 6.16 -31.86
N LEU A 29 -14.50 6.73 -30.73
CA LEU A 29 -14.03 6.38 -29.39
C LEU A 29 -14.89 5.31 -28.68
N ASN A 30 -15.94 4.76 -29.32
CA ASN A 30 -16.83 3.74 -28.73
C ASN A 30 -17.32 4.09 -27.31
N ILE A 31 -17.58 5.37 -27.02
CA ILE A 31 -18.02 5.81 -25.69
C ILE A 31 -19.51 5.43 -25.54
N PRO A 32 -19.88 4.54 -24.60
CA PRO A 32 -21.27 4.14 -24.41
C PRO A 32 -22.12 5.35 -24.03
N THR A 33 -23.26 5.48 -24.70
CA THR A 33 -24.19 6.60 -24.52
C THR A 33 -25.02 6.37 -23.27
N THR A 34 -24.49 6.71 -22.10
CA THR A 34 -25.27 6.71 -20.87
C THR A 34 -26.12 7.98 -20.80
N SER A 35 -27.42 7.76 -20.68
CA SER A 35 -28.46 8.74 -20.37
C SER A 35 -28.06 9.62 -19.18
N GLN A 36 -28.57 10.84 -19.19
CA GLN A 36 -28.43 11.83 -18.14
C GLN A 36 -28.74 11.22 -16.76
N ASP A 37 -27.70 11.06 -15.94
CA ASP A 37 -27.83 11.06 -14.49
C ASP A 37 -26.74 11.97 -13.92
N THR A 38 -27.14 12.67 -12.87
CA THR A 38 -26.51 13.78 -12.18
C THR A 38 -25.00 13.64 -11.92
N ILE A 39 -24.32 14.77 -12.08
CA ILE A 39 -22.91 14.99 -11.71
C ILE A 39 -22.75 14.81 -10.19
N THR A 40 -22.31 13.62 -9.76
CA THR A 40 -21.72 13.38 -8.44
C THR A 40 -20.66 12.28 -8.56
N GLY A 41 -19.41 12.62 -8.22
CA GLY A 41 -18.38 11.65 -7.87
C GLY A 41 -17.28 11.45 -8.92
N CYS A 42 -16.07 11.90 -8.57
CA CYS A 42 -14.83 11.43 -9.18
C CYS A 42 -14.84 9.90 -9.30
N PHE A 43 -14.63 9.42 -10.54
CA PHE A 43 -14.09 8.11 -10.90
C PHE A 43 -14.09 7.05 -9.79
N GLN A 44 -15.25 6.47 -9.49
CA GLN A 44 -15.28 5.10 -9.01
C GLN A 44 -15.05 4.19 -10.21
N VAL A 45 -13.79 4.05 -10.60
CA VAL A 45 -13.37 2.90 -11.39
C VAL A 45 -13.57 1.71 -10.47
N GLY A 46 -14.73 1.05 -10.59
CA GLY A 46 -14.94 -0.26 -10.01
C GLY A 46 -13.88 -1.19 -10.61
N LEU A 47 -12.76 -1.34 -9.90
CA LEU A 47 -11.73 -2.30 -10.22
C LEU A 47 -12.41 -3.67 -10.21
N LYS A 48 -12.68 -4.19 -11.41
CA LYS A 48 -13.12 -5.57 -11.63
C LYS A 48 -12.19 -6.46 -10.83
N LYS A 49 -12.76 -7.34 -9.99
CA LYS A 49 -12.08 -8.40 -9.21
C LYS A 49 -10.88 -8.94 -10.00
N THR A 50 -9.69 -8.41 -9.75
CA THR A 50 -8.48 -8.96 -10.31
C THR A 50 -8.24 -10.26 -9.57
N SER A 51 -8.32 -11.38 -10.28
CA SER A 51 -7.86 -12.67 -9.79
C SER A 51 -6.48 -12.47 -9.16
N LEU A 52 -6.34 -12.87 -7.90
CA LEU A 52 -5.05 -12.81 -7.21
C LEU A 52 -3.96 -13.46 -8.10
N PRO A 53 -2.80 -12.81 -8.29
CA PRO A 53 -1.68 -13.41 -9.01
C PRO A 53 -1.24 -14.68 -8.27
N GLU A 54 -0.78 -15.66 -9.02
CA GLU A 54 -0.32 -16.92 -8.43
C GLU A 54 0.91 -16.71 -7.55
N SER A 55 1.80 -15.79 -7.94
CA SER A 55 3.02 -15.47 -7.20
C SER A 55 3.40 -13.99 -7.30
N LEU A 56 4.06 -13.50 -6.25
CA LEU A 56 4.70 -12.20 -6.18
C LEU A 56 6.19 -12.39 -5.91
N VAL A 57 7.05 -11.74 -6.70
CA VAL A 57 8.50 -11.76 -6.50
C VAL A 57 8.92 -10.45 -5.85
N ILE A 58 9.36 -10.52 -4.59
CA ILE A 58 9.79 -9.39 -3.79
C ILE A 58 11.29 -9.49 -3.60
N THR A 59 12.02 -8.45 -3.95
CA THR A 59 13.44 -8.32 -3.66
C THR A 59 13.61 -7.42 -2.44
N ALA A 60 14.41 -7.82 -1.46
CA ALA A 60 14.62 -7.04 -0.24
C ALA A 60 16.10 -6.90 0.12
N ASN A 61 16.46 -5.73 0.65
CA ASN A 61 17.79 -5.49 1.17
C ASN A 61 17.96 -6.18 2.53
N PRO A 62 18.96 -7.06 2.72
CA PRO A 62 19.17 -7.75 4.00
C PRO A 62 19.52 -6.80 5.16
N ASN A 63 20.01 -5.59 4.89
CA ASN A 63 20.28 -4.58 5.92
C ASN A 63 19.02 -3.80 6.36
N GLN A 64 17.95 -3.86 5.56
CA GLN A 64 16.65 -3.23 5.85
C GLN A 64 15.52 -4.25 5.63
N PRO A 65 15.38 -5.23 6.54
CA PRO A 65 14.44 -6.33 6.33
C PRO A 65 12.98 -5.86 6.37
N PRO A 66 12.10 -6.37 5.48
CA PRO A 66 10.69 -5.96 5.39
C PRO A 66 9.82 -6.66 6.43
N TYR A 67 9.86 -6.21 7.68
CA TYR A 67 9.06 -6.79 8.77
C TYR A 67 7.55 -6.62 8.58
N SER A 68 7.10 -5.81 7.61
CA SER A 68 5.67 -5.72 7.27
C SER A 68 5.09 -7.06 6.86
N LEU A 69 5.90 -7.93 6.23
CA LEU A 69 5.47 -9.26 5.79
C LEU A 69 5.03 -10.15 6.97
N GLU A 70 5.65 -10.02 8.15
CA GLU A 70 5.30 -10.82 9.34
C GLU A 70 3.89 -10.48 9.83
N LEU A 71 3.56 -9.19 9.94
CA LEU A 71 2.22 -8.77 10.33
C LEU A 71 1.19 -9.07 9.25
N LEU A 72 1.54 -8.93 7.97
CA LEU A 72 0.63 -9.23 6.88
C LEU A 72 0.19 -10.70 6.90
N GLN A 73 1.12 -11.64 7.11
CA GLN A 73 0.78 -13.07 7.20
C GLN A 73 -0.29 -13.32 8.26
N LEU A 74 -0.17 -12.70 9.43
CA LEU A 74 -1.13 -12.86 10.51
C LEU A 74 -2.47 -12.15 10.25
N LEU A 75 -2.42 -10.87 9.86
CA LEU A 75 -3.61 -10.05 9.69
C LEU A 75 -4.46 -10.53 8.53
N LEU A 76 -3.85 -11.05 7.48
CA LEU A 76 -4.56 -11.52 6.30
C LEU A 76 -4.87 -13.01 6.33
N GLN A 77 -4.38 -13.81 7.30
CA GLN A 77 -4.49 -15.28 7.31
C GLN A 77 -5.90 -15.82 7.00
N ASN A 78 -6.95 -15.12 7.44
CA ASN A 78 -8.35 -15.54 7.26
C ASN A 78 -8.90 -15.19 5.88
N GLU A 79 -8.33 -14.20 5.20
CA GLU A 79 -8.79 -13.68 3.91
C GLU A 79 -7.89 -14.17 2.78
N ILE A 80 -6.56 -14.14 2.97
CA ILE A 80 -5.53 -14.58 2.03
C ILE A 80 -4.34 -15.17 2.81
N SER A 81 -3.96 -16.39 2.45
CA SER A 81 -2.81 -17.08 3.03
C SER A 81 -1.53 -16.77 2.27
N LEU A 82 -0.70 -15.91 2.87
CA LEU A 82 0.61 -15.52 2.36
C LEU A 82 1.66 -16.61 2.65
N ILE A 83 2.08 -17.33 1.62
CA ILE A 83 3.11 -18.37 1.72
C ILE A 83 4.42 -17.77 1.23
N VAL A 84 5.35 -17.51 2.15
CA VAL A 84 6.64 -16.90 1.82
C VAL A 84 7.72 -17.96 1.68
N THR A 85 8.45 -17.91 0.57
CA THR A 85 9.65 -18.70 0.33
C THR A 85 10.82 -17.76 0.09
N SER A 86 11.92 -17.92 0.84
CA SER A 86 13.06 -17.01 0.72
C SER A 86 14.21 -17.62 -0.10
N TYR A 87 14.91 -16.76 -0.84
CA TYR A 87 16.06 -17.10 -1.66
C TYR A 87 17.18 -16.09 -1.45
N LEU A 88 18.42 -16.53 -1.59
CA LEU A 88 19.60 -15.69 -1.54
C LEU A 88 20.06 -15.35 -2.97
N HIS A 89 20.19 -14.07 -3.30
CA HIS A 89 20.83 -13.66 -4.55
C HIS A 89 22.36 -13.67 -4.40
N SER A 90 23.09 -13.91 -5.49
CA SER A 90 24.56 -13.99 -5.51
C SER A 90 25.29 -12.75 -4.95
N SER A 91 24.62 -11.59 -4.92
CA SER A 91 25.13 -10.36 -4.31
C SER A 91 25.23 -10.40 -2.78
N VAL A 92 24.59 -11.38 -2.13
CA VAL A 92 24.58 -11.56 -0.69
C VAL A 92 25.20 -12.91 -0.40
N THR A 93 26.29 -12.94 0.38
CA THR A 93 26.95 -14.19 0.76
C THR A 93 26.40 -14.73 2.08
N THR A 94 26.15 -13.85 3.05
CA THR A 94 25.59 -14.18 4.35
C THR A 94 24.50 -13.19 4.75
N LEU A 95 23.45 -13.68 5.41
CA LEU A 95 22.37 -12.84 5.92
C LEU A 95 22.72 -12.29 7.31
N PRO A 96 22.49 -10.99 7.56
CA PRO A 96 22.50 -10.43 8.90
C PRO A 96 21.51 -11.15 9.82
N ILE A 97 21.80 -11.18 11.12
CA ILE A 97 20.96 -11.83 12.14
C ILE A 97 19.48 -11.40 12.05
N PRO A 98 19.15 -10.11 11.91
CA PRO A 98 17.74 -9.69 11.83
C PRO A 98 17.01 -10.22 10.58
N ALA A 99 17.69 -10.27 9.43
CA ALA A 99 17.13 -10.84 8.20
C ALA A 99 16.94 -12.36 8.30
N LEU A 100 17.89 -13.06 8.93
CA LEU A 100 17.78 -14.50 9.18
C LEU A 100 16.60 -14.81 10.12
N GLN A 101 16.40 -13.99 11.16
CA GLN A 101 15.26 -14.12 12.07
C GLN A 101 13.94 -13.90 11.33
N LEU A 102 13.84 -12.83 10.54
CA LEU A 102 12.66 -12.56 9.70
C LEU A 102 12.39 -13.73 8.75
N GLN A 103 13.40 -14.22 8.03
CA GLN A 103 13.26 -15.37 7.13
C GLN A 103 12.65 -16.58 7.85
N LYS A 104 13.19 -16.94 9.02
CA LYS A 104 12.67 -18.08 9.81
C LYS A 104 11.23 -17.85 10.25
N THR A 105 10.88 -16.65 10.69
CA THR A 105 9.50 -16.31 11.08
C THR A 105 8.54 -16.48 9.90
N LEU A 106 8.91 -15.98 8.71
CA LEU A 106 8.07 -16.03 7.52
C LEU A 106 7.87 -17.45 6.99
N GLU A 107 8.92 -18.28 7.00
CA GLU A 107 8.91 -19.66 6.48
C GLU A 107 8.23 -20.64 7.44
N ASN A 108 8.33 -20.41 8.75
CA ASN A 108 7.67 -21.25 9.76
C ASN A 108 6.19 -20.90 9.95
N PHE A 109 5.68 -19.88 9.27
CA PHE A 109 4.29 -19.46 9.42
C PHE A 109 3.33 -20.55 8.93
N VAL A 110 2.58 -21.14 9.87
CA VAL A 110 1.60 -22.19 9.56
C VAL A 110 0.28 -21.57 9.12
N VAL A 111 -0.07 -21.81 7.85
CA VAL A 111 -1.37 -21.43 7.30
C VAL A 111 -2.45 -22.33 7.90
N SER A 112 -3.33 -21.75 8.72
CA SER A 112 -4.42 -22.46 9.40
C SER A 112 -5.79 -22.33 8.72
N SER A 113 -5.89 -21.49 7.68
CA SER A 113 -7.15 -21.17 7.00
C SER A 113 -7.24 -21.83 5.62
N ASN A 114 -8.47 -22.09 5.16
CA ASN A 114 -8.77 -22.50 3.79
C ASN A 114 -8.81 -21.32 2.80
N ALA A 115 -8.30 -20.15 3.20
CA ALA A 115 -8.24 -18.95 2.37
C ALA A 115 -7.39 -19.15 1.11
N PRO A 116 -7.65 -18.38 0.03
CA PRO A 116 -6.82 -18.36 -1.17
C PRO A 116 -5.34 -18.15 -0.83
N LYS A 117 -4.46 -18.92 -1.49
CA LYS A 117 -3.01 -18.89 -1.25
C LYS A 117 -2.35 -17.93 -2.22
N LEU A 118 -1.52 -17.03 -1.69
CA LEU A 118 -0.67 -16.12 -2.45
C LEU A 118 0.79 -16.50 -2.18
N LYS A 119 1.49 -17.00 -3.20
CA LYS A 119 2.92 -17.33 -3.07
C LYS A 119 3.74 -16.05 -3.14
N VAL A 120 4.64 -15.87 -2.19
CA VAL A 120 5.57 -14.73 -2.14
C VAL A 120 6.99 -15.27 -2.19
N CYS A 121 7.70 -14.98 -3.27
CA CYS A 121 9.10 -15.31 -3.43
C CYS A 121 9.93 -14.12 -2.95
N LEU A 122 10.51 -14.22 -1.75
CA LEU A 122 11.38 -13.20 -1.18
C LEU A 122 12.83 -13.47 -1.60
N ILE A 123 13.44 -12.54 -2.33
CA ILE A 123 14.83 -12.62 -2.80
C ILE A 123 15.66 -11.62 -2.02
N TRP A 124 16.57 -12.10 -1.19
CA TRP A 124 17.55 -11.27 -0.51
C TRP A 124 18.63 -10.81 -1.49
N LYS A 125 18.68 -9.51 -1.77
CA LYS A 125 19.62 -8.91 -2.73
C LYS A 125 20.08 -7.56 -2.20
N MET A 126 21.32 -7.19 -2.49
CA MET A 126 21.79 -5.83 -2.23
C MET A 126 21.14 -4.88 -3.24
N ILE A 127 20.21 -4.05 -2.77
CA ILE A 127 19.46 -3.05 -3.55
C ILE A 127 19.51 -1.70 -2.82
N ASP A 128 19.41 -0.59 -3.57
CA ASP A 128 19.45 0.76 -3.00
C ASP A 128 18.16 1.16 -2.27
N SER A 129 17.03 0.57 -2.66
CA SER A 129 15.75 0.67 -1.95
C SER A 129 15.70 -0.36 -0.81
N SER A 130 14.77 -0.22 0.14
CA SER A 130 14.57 -1.25 1.17
C SER A 130 13.96 -2.52 0.57
N VAL A 131 13.01 -2.36 -0.35
CA VAL A 131 12.22 -3.41 -0.98
C VAL A 131 11.88 -3.00 -2.42
N ASP A 132 11.98 -3.93 -3.35
CA ASP A 132 11.47 -3.80 -4.72
C ASP A 132 10.57 -4.99 -5.06
N LEU A 133 9.33 -4.72 -5.45
CA LEU A 133 8.43 -5.70 -6.04
C LEU A 133 8.67 -5.76 -7.56
N MET A 134 8.95 -6.94 -8.07
CA MET A 134 9.15 -7.15 -9.50
C MET A 134 7.81 -7.49 -10.16
N LEU A 135 7.20 -6.51 -10.85
CA LEU A 135 6.09 -6.75 -11.76
C LEU A 135 6.63 -6.65 -13.19
N THR A 136 6.15 -7.52 -14.09
CA THR A 136 6.52 -7.43 -15.52
C THR A 136 5.52 -6.48 -16.19
N PRO A 137 5.94 -5.35 -16.83
CA PRO A 137 7.30 -4.90 -17.16
C PRO A 137 7.90 -3.82 -16.23
N SER A 138 7.22 -3.40 -15.16
CA SER A 138 7.64 -2.29 -14.28
C SER A 138 7.76 -2.71 -12.81
N GLY A 139 8.87 -2.37 -12.15
CA GLY A 139 9.03 -2.60 -10.71
C GLY A 139 8.27 -1.58 -9.85
N VAL A 140 7.84 -2.00 -8.66
CA VAL A 140 7.33 -1.11 -7.61
C VAL A 140 8.35 -1.06 -6.49
N SER A 141 8.96 0.10 -6.28
CA SER A 141 9.99 0.30 -5.26
C SER A 141 9.44 0.89 -3.97
N GLY A 142 9.97 0.43 -2.85
CA GLY A 142 9.62 0.84 -1.50
C GLY A 142 8.56 -0.06 -0.87
N GLU A 143 8.81 -0.44 0.38
CA GLU A 143 7.91 -1.31 1.17
C GLU A 143 6.50 -0.75 1.32
N VAL A 144 6.38 0.57 1.50
CA VAL A 144 5.07 1.23 1.60
C VAL A 144 4.28 1.11 0.29
N ASN A 145 4.96 1.18 -0.86
CA ASN A 145 4.29 1.03 -2.16
C ASN A 145 3.91 -0.44 -2.42
N LEU A 146 4.70 -1.40 -1.93
CA LEU A 146 4.30 -2.80 -1.88
C LEU A 146 3.02 -2.97 -1.05
N LEU A 147 2.92 -2.33 0.12
CA LEU A 147 1.70 -2.39 0.94
C LEU A 147 0.50 -1.79 0.21
N ARG A 148 0.64 -0.62 -0.41
CA ARG A 148 -0.40 0.00 -1.25
C ARG A 148 -0.85 -0.95 -2.37
N TYR A 149 0.10 -1.60 -3.03
CA TYR A 149 -0.19 -2.56 -4.08
C TYR A 149 -1.01 -3.75 -3.54
N LEU A 150 -0.58 -4.34 -2.42
CA LEU A 150 -1.29 -5.47 -1.79
C LEU A 150 -2.69 -5.10 -1.32
N THR A 151 -2.89 -3.92 -0.71
CA THR A 151 -4.22 -3.49 -0.24
C THR A 151 -5.20 -3.19 -1.36
N ARG A 152 -4.70 -2.89 -2.58
CA ARG A 152 -5.52 -2.69 -3.78
C ARG A 152 -5.79 -3.98 -4.52
N LEU A 153 -4.81 -4.88 -4.50
CA LEU A 153 -4.93 -6.21 -5.08
C LEU A 153 -5.93 -7.09 -4.33
N THR A 154 -6.02 -6.86 -3.02
CA THR A 154 -6.81 -7.66 -2.09
C THR A 154 -7.95 -6.80 -1.55
N ASN A 155 -9.19 -7.30 -1.53
CA ASN A 155 -10.29 -6.60 -0.87
C ASN A 155 -10.42 -7.14 0.57
N THR A 156 -9.49 -6.70 1.41
CA THR A 156 -9.23 -7.21 2.76
C THR A 156 -9.60 -6.17 3.82
N GLN A 157 -9.52 -6.54 5.10
CA GLN A 157 -9.66 -5.57 6.19
C GLN A 157 -8.62 -4.42 6.13
N LEU A 158 -7.53 -4.60 5.37
CA LEU A 158 -6.50 -3.57 5.18
C LEU A 158 -6.81 -2.61 4.02
N SER A 159 -7.82 -2.89 3.19
CA SER A 159 -8.22 -2.03 2.08
C SER A 159 -8.79 -0.72 2.59
N TYR A 160 -8.40 0.39 1.96
CA TYR A 160 -8.76 1.73 2.42
C TYR A 160 -9.15 2.71 1.30
N ASP A 161 -9.10 2.32 0.02
CA ASP A 161 -9.39 3.22 -1.11
C ASP A 161 -10.79 3.86 -1.01
N SER A 162 -11.79 3.11 -0.52
CA SER A 162 -13.16 3.61 -0.32
C SER A 162 -13.38 4.27 1.05
N SER A 163 -12.34 4.40 1.86
CA SER A 163 -12.43 4.97 3.21
C SER A 163 -12.43 6.49 3.17
N LYS A 164 -13.25 7.11 4.02
CA LYS A 164 -13.20 8.55 4.30
C LYS A 164 -11.84 9.03 4.81
N ASP A 165 -11.05 8.13 5.41
CA ASP A 165 -9.72 8.44 5.95
C ASP A 165 -8.59 8.14 4.94
N ALA A 166 -8.90 7.85 3.67
CA ALA A 166 -7.91 7.41 2.68
C ALA A 166 -6.73 8.38 2.54
N LEU A 167 -6.98 9.68 2.56
CA LEU A 167 -5.93 10.70 2.46
C LEU A 167 -5.02 10.72 3.70
N GLU A 168 -5.60 10.55 4.89
CA GLU A 168 -4.83 10.48 6.14
C GLU A 168 -3.97 9.21 6.16
N ILE A 169 -4.52 8.08 5.68
CA ILE A 169 -3.78 6.83 5.54
C ILE A 169 -2.60 7.00 4.60
N GLU A 170 -2.80 7.58 3.42
CA GLU A 170 -1.71 7.85 2.46
C GLU A 170 -0.62 8.73 3.08
N SER A 171 -1.01 9.79 3.79
CA SER A 171 -0.07 10.67 4.50
C SER A 171 0.74 9.92 5.55
N LEU A 172 0.10 9.09 6.39
CA LEU A 172 0.79 8.30 7.42
C LEU A 172 1.69 7.22 6.84
N LEU A 173 1.29 6.61 5.71
CA LEU A 173 2.13 5.68 4.96
C LEU A 173 3.41 6.37 4.45
N ASP A 174 3.31 7.60 3.96
CA ASP A 174 4.49 8.39 3.59
C ASP A 174 5.35 8.77 4.80
N GLN A 175 4.76 9.05 5.96
CA GLN A 175 5.52 9.24 7.20
C GLN A 175 6.30 7.98 7.59
N CYS A 176 5.74 6.78 7.40
CA CYS A 176 6.45 5.52 7.63
C CYS A 176 7.64 5.36 6.68
N TYR A 177 7.48 5.73 5.41
CA TYR A 177 8.57 5.75 4.45
C TYR A 177 9.69 6.73 4.85
N LEU A 178 9.31 7.95 5.25
CA LEU A 178 10.26 8.96 5.71
C LEU A 178 10.97 8.55 7.01
N LEU A 179 10.30 7.80 7.89
CA LEU A 179 10.90 7.30 9.13
C LEU A 179 12.13 6.43 8.85
N VAL A 180 12.02 5.48 7.92
CA VAL A 180 13.15 4.60 7.53
C VAL A 180 14.28 5.38 6.86
N ARG A 181 13.96 6.46 6.14
CA ARG A 181 14.94 7.30 5.44
C ARG A 181 15.47 8.48 6.25
N SER A 182 14.98 8.65 7.49
CA SER A 182 15.39 9.75 8.36
C SER A 182 16.90 9.71 8.60
N ARG A 183 17.58 10.84 8.39
CA ARG A 183 19.04 10.94 8.56
C ARG A 183 19.41 11.51 9.92
N THR A 184 18.50 12.25 10.53
CA THR A 184 18.71 12.90 11.81
C THR A 184 17.79 12.33 12.89
N LYS A 185 18.26 12.36 14.14
CA LYS A 185 17.45 11.99 15.31
C LYS A 185 16.23 12.90 15.48
N SER A 186 16.33 14.16 15.07
CA SER A 186 15.22 15.13 15.18
C SER A 186 14.08 14.82 14.22
N GLU A 187 14.38 14.54 12.94
CA GLU A 187 13.38 14.10 11.96
C GLU A 187 12.65 12.84 12.44
N ARG A 188 13.42 11.86 12.90
CA ARG A 188 12.89 10.61 13.44
C ARG A 188 11.98 10.86 14.65
N ALA A 189 12.45 11.65 15.62
CA ALA A 189 11.67 11.98 16.81
C ALA A 189 10.35 12.70 16.47
N ASN A 190 10.34 13.60 15.47
CA ASN A 190 9.13 14.29 15.05
C ASN A 190 8.07 13.32 14.51
N ILE A 191 8.48 12.34 13.69
CA ILE A 191 7.57 11.32 13.15
C ILE A 191 7.08 10.38 14.27
N LEU A 192 7.96 9.93 15.15
CA LEU A 192 7.58 9.09 16.29
C LEU A 192 6.62 9.81 17.25
N GLN A 193 6.80 11.12 17.44
CA GLN A 193 5.87 11.94 18.22
C GLN A 193 4.50 12.07 17.57
N LEU A 194 4.43 12.18 16.24
CA LEU A 194 3.17 12.17 15.50
C LEU A 194 2.39 10.87 15.79
N PHE A 195 3.03 9.71 15.64
CA PHE A 195 2.40 8.42 15.93
C PHE A 195 1.99 8.28 17.41
N ASN A 196 2.84 8.73 18.32
CA ASN A 196 2.55 8.67 19.76
C ASN A 196 1.33 9.52 20.15
N LYS A 197 1.08 10.64 19.47
CA LYS A 197 -0.11 11.48 19.68
C LYS A 197 -1.38 10.77 19.26
N SER A 198 -1.38 10.06 18.12
CA SER A 198 -2.55 9.28 17.67
C SER A 198 -2.91 8.16 18.65
N LEU A 199 -1.90 7.50 19.21
CA LEU A 199 -2.05 6.41 20.20
C LEU A 199 -2.42 6.88 21.61
N ALA A 200 -2.43 8.18 21.88
CA ALA A 200 -2.83 8.69 23.19
C ALA A 200 -4.34 8.48 23.46
N LYS A 201 -5.15 8.37 22.40
CA LYS A 201 -6.61 8.25 22.48
C LYS A 201 -7.13 6.91 21.97
N SER A 202 -6.26 6.04 21.47
CA SER A 202 -6.66 4.84 20.74
C SER A 202 -5.61 3.74 20.79
N THR A 203 -6.02 2.52 20.49
CA THR A 203 -5.13 1.35 20.48
C THR A 203 -4.33 1.22 19.18
N TRP A 204 -4.85 1.74 18.05
CA TRP A 204 -4.26 1.63 16.71
C TRP A 204 -4.10 3.02 16.09
N LEU A 205 -3.18 3.19 15.13
CA LEU A 205 -2.75 4.52 14.66
C LEU A 205 -3.86 5.38 14.06
N LEU A 206 -4.87 4.75 13.43
CA LEU A 206 -6.02 5.46 12.84
C LEU A 206 -7.21 5.62 13.80
N GLY A 207 -7.07 5.27 15.08
CA GLY A 207 -8.20 5.33 16.01
C GLY A 207 -9.28 4.27 15.79
N ARG A 208 -9.02 3.28 14.93
CA ARG A 208 -9.96 2.20 14.61
C ARG A 208 -9.94 1.10 15.68
N ASN A 209 -10.95 0.24 15.67
CA ASN A 209 -11.01 -0.93 16.56
C ASN A 209 -10.05 -2.05 16.13
N GLN A 210 -9.53 -1.99 14.90
CA GLN A 210 -8.67 -3.01 14.29
C GLN A 210 -7.41 -2.36 13.71
N ALA A 211 -6.35 -3.16 13.59
CA ALA A 211 -5.12 -2.75 12.94
C ALA A 211 -5.35 -2.46 11.45
N SER A 212 -4.66 -1.46 10.94
CA SER A 212 -4.73 -1.01 9.56
C SER A 212 -3.40 -1.22 8.82
N VAL A 213 -3.38 -0.94 7.51
CA VAL A 213 -2.13 -0.95 6.72
C VAL A 213 -1.08 0.02 7.29
N VAL A 214 -1.52 1.11 7.94
CA VAL A 214 -0.62 2.07 8.59
C VAL A 214 0.10 1.41 9.76
N ASP A 215 -0.60 0.60 10.56
CA ASP A 215 0.01 -0.10 11.69
C ASP A 215 1.08 -1.11 11.21
N VAL A 216 0.80 -1.80 10.11
CA VAL A 216 1.76 -2.70 9.45
C VAL A 216 3.01 -1.95 8.98
N ALA A 217 2.82 -0.82 8.27
CA ALA A 217 3.93 -0.01 7.76
C ALA A 217 4.77 0.59 8.90
N ALA A 218 4.10 1.16 9.91
CA ALA A 218 4.75 1.79 11.05
C ALA A 218 5.54 0.78 11.88
N TYR A 219 5.00 -0.44 12.07
CA TYR A 219 5.70 -1.49 12.81
C TYR A 219 7.01 -1.84 12.12
N SER A 220 6.94 -2.07 10.80
CA SER A 220 8.13 -2.40 10.02
C SER A 220 9.16 -1.28 10.07
N ALA A 221 8.72 -0.04 9.85
CA ALA A 221 9.60 1.13 9.85
C ALA A 221 10.30 1.33 11.20
N ILE A 222 9.58 1.19 12.31
CA ILE A 222 10.14 1.32 13.67
C ILE A 222 11.14 0.19 13.96
N LYS A 223 10.81 -1.05 13.57
CA LYS A 223 11.68 -2.22 13.76
C LYS A 223 12.97 -2.11 12.94
N GLN A 224 12.90 -1.60 11.71
CA GLN A 224 14.07 -1.32 10.86
C GLN A 224 14.98 -0.24 11.44
N CYS A 225 14.43 0.79 12.08
CA CYS A 225 15.21 1.85 12.72
C CYS A 225 15.95 1.38 13.99
N GLY A 226 15.74 0.15 14.48
CA GLY A 226 16.41 -0.39 15.68
C GLY A 226 16.18 0.44 16.95
N SER A 227 15.13 1.26 16.97
CA SER A 227 15.01 2.41 17.87
C SER A 227 14.13 2.15 19.09
N SER A 228 14.16 0.94 19.67
CA SER A 228 13.35 0.60 20.86
C SER A 228 13.55 1.58 22.03
N LYS A 229 14.75 2.18 22.13
CA LYS A 229 15.09 3.21 23.14
C LYS A 229 14.48 4.59 22.87
N GLU A 230 14.03 4.86 21.66
CA GLU A 230 13.44 6.14 21.26
C GLU A 230 11.90 6.11 21.28
N LEU A 231 11.31 4.96 21.67
CA LEU A 231 9.87 4.81 21.71
C LEU A 231 9.30 5.40 23.00
N ASN A 232 8.38 6.33 22.83
CA ASN A 232 7.57 6.85 23.93
C ASN A 232 6.64 5.76 24.49
N ALA A 233 6.10 5.96 25.70
CA ALA A 233 5.32 4.95 26.42
C ALA A 233 4.15 4.35 25.63
N ASN A 234 3.32 5.18 24.97
CA ASN A 234 2.16 4.68 24.20
C ASN A 234 2.62 3.93 22.95
N LEU A 235 3.61 4.46 22.25
CA LEU A 235 4.19 3.84 21.06
C LEU A 235 4.86 2.50 21.40
N ASN A 236 5.57 2.41 22.52
CA ASN A 236 6.16 1.16 22.98
C ASN A 236 5.07 0.13 23.31
N LYS A 237 4.00 0.52 24.01
CA LYS A 237 2.85 -0.37 24.28
C LYS A 237 2.22 -0.88 22.99
N TRP A 238 1.96 0.00 22.02
CA TRP A 238 1.44 -0.38 20.70
C TRP A 238 2.40 -1.31 19.94
N PHE A 239 3.71 -1.03 19.99
CA PHE A 239 4.72 -1.87 19.33
C PHE A 239 4.76 -3.28 19.94
N GLN A 240 4.65 -3.39 21.26
CA GLN A 240 4.53 -4.69 21.93
C GLN A 240 3.23 -5.41 21.58
N ASN A 241 2.11 -4.69 21.42
CA ASN A 241 0.86 -5.29 20.93
C ASN A 241 1.01 -5.83 19.49
N CYS A 242 1.70 -5.11 18.61
CA CYS A 242 2.00 -5.59 17.27
C CYS A 242 2.94 -6.81 17.29
N ALA A 243 3.94 -6.82 18.17
CA ALA A 243 4.86 -7.94 18.31
C ALA A 243 4.19 -9.18 18.94
N SER A 244 3.28 -8.99 19.90
CA SER A 244 2.54 -10.09 20.52
C SER A 244 1.61 -10.77 19.53
N LEU A 245 1.02 -10.01 18.60
CA LEU A 245 0.27 -10.55 17.47
C LEU A 245 1.13 -11.52 16.63
N VAL A 246 2.36 -11.14 16.30
CA VAL A 246 3.29 -12.00 15.55
C VAL A 246 3.67 -13.25 16.37
N ASN A 247 3.87 -13.11 17.68
CA ASN A 247 4.30 -14.20 18.55
C ASN A 247 3.18 -15.13 19.04
N THR A 248 1.89 -14.79 18.86
CA THR A 248 0.77 -15.55 19.43
C THR A 248 0.42 -16.82 18.66
N LYS A 249 1.18 -17.19 17.62
CA LYS A 249 0.98 -18.44 16.87
C LYS A 249 2.32 -19.07 16.45
N CYS A 250 2.89 -19.83 17.38
CA CYS A 250 3.63 -21.07 17.12
C CYS A 250 2.92 -22.18 17.89
#